data_AF-A0AAQ4D8C8-F1
#
_entry.id   AF-A0AAQ4D8C8-F1
#
_cell.length_a   1.000
_cell.length_b   1.000
_cell.length_c   1.000
_cell.angle_alpha   90.00
_cell.angle_beta   90.00
_cell.angle_gamma   90.00
#
_symmetry.space_group_name_H-M   'P 1'
#
loop_
_entity.id
_entity.type
_entity.pdbx_description
1 polymer ?
#
loop_
_entity_poly.entity_id
_entity_poly.type
_entity_poly.pdbx_seq_one_letter_code
_entity_poly.pdbx_strand_id
1 'polypeptide(L)'
;MSIRVAVVGAGIIGLTSAVRIAEAVPDVDVTVIAENFTPHTTGDVAGGFFEPYLVEGVSNDTLRTWCVETFDFYRNLQQMYSSNALGLVVTSVYELGEEAFLATEYDVVVNCSGVGARTLVPDPLVIPVRGQTIRVQAPWITSVVVAGDYYIIPK
;
A
#
# COMPACT_ATOMS: atom_id res chain seq x y z
N MET A 1 16.23 25.65 -26.72
CA MET A 1 14.83 26.02 -27.08
C MET A 1 14.04 25.02 -26.27
N SER A 2 13.36 25.49 -25.22
CA SER A 2 12.89 24.57 -24.19
C SER A 2 11.82 23.62 -24.70
N ILE A 3 11.98 22.33 -24.42
CA ILE A 3 10.99 21.29 -24.73
C ILE A 3 9.83 21.47 -23.78
N ARG A 4 8.60 21.63 -24.29
CA ARG A 4 7.40 21.77 -23.45
C ARG A 4 6.69 20.44 -23.33
N VAL A 5 6.46 19.99 -22.11
CA VAL A 5 5.78 18.72 -21.79
C VAL A 5 4.57 19.00 -20.92
N ALA A 6 3.40 18.47 -21.31
CA ALA A 6 2.20 18.50 -20.49
C ALA A 6 1.97 17.12 -19.85
N VAL A 7 1.82 17.09 -18.53
CA VAL A 7 1.46 15.89 -17.76
C VAL A 7 0.01 16.03 -17.31
N VAL A 8 -0.84 15.07 -17.68
CA VAL A 8 -2.27 15.08 -17.35
C VAL A 8 -2.52 14.26 -16.08
N GLY A 9 -3.02 14.93 -15.04
CA GLY A 9 -3.32 14.35 -13.73
C GLY A 9 -2.33 14.75 -12.64
N ALA A 10 -2.85 15.12 -11.47
CA ALA A 10 -2.06 15.57 -10.31
C ALA A 10 -2.11 14.56 -9.13
N GLY A 11 -2.39 13.29 -9.43
CA GLY A 11 -2.19 12.20 -8.47
C GLY A 11 -0.73 11.74 -8.42
N ILE A 12 -0.45 10.71 -7.59
CA ILE A 12 0.91 10.22 -7.36
C ILE A 12 1.67 9.88 -8.66
N ILE A 13 1.03 9.23 -9.63
CA ILE A 13 1.64 8.87 -10.92
C ILE A 13 1.99 10.11 -11.74
N GLY A 14 1.08 11.08 -11.84
CA GLY A 14 1.30 12.28 -12.62
C GLY A 14 2.39 13.17 -12.03
N LEU A 15 2.33 13.42 -10.71
CA LEU A 15 3.33 14.26 -10.04
C LEU A 15 4.73 13.61 -10.06
N THR A 16 4.84 12.31 -9.80
CA THR A 16 6.14 11.61 -9.87
C THR A 16 6.69 11.61 -11.28
N SER A 17 5.85 11.39 -12.30
CA SER A 17 6.26 11.49 -13.71
C SER A 17 6.75 12.89 -14.06
N ALA A 18 6.03 13.93 -13.65
CA ALA A 18 6.41 15.32 -13.89
C ALA A 18 7.77 15.67 -13.27
N VAL A 19 8.02 15.24 -12.03
CA VAL A 19 9.32 15.40 -11.36
C VAL A 19 10.41 14.64 -12.13
N ARG A 20 10.18 13.37 -12.49
CA ARG A 20 11.18 12.58 -13.24
C ARG A 20 11.52 13.17 -14.60
N ILE A 21 10.53 13.70 -15.31
CA ILE A 21 10.76 14.40 -16.58
C ILE A 21 11.62 15.64 -16.35
N ALA A 22 11.28 16.46 -15.34
CA ALA A 22 12.03 17.67 -15.00
C ALA A 22 13.48 17.38 -14.58
N GLU A 23 13.74 16.25 -13.90
CA GLU A 23 15.07 15.81 -13.49
C GLU A 23 15.89 15.24 -14.67
N ALA A 24 15.26 14.47 -15.55
CA ALA A 24 15.94 13.69 -16.58
C ALA A 24 16.17 14.44 -17.90
N VAL A 25 15.33 15.44 -18.21
CA VAL A 25 15.36 16.13 -19.50
C VAL A 25 15.94 17.55 -19.33
N PRO A 26 17.12 17.84 -19.91
CA PRO A 26 17.68 19.19 -19.90
C PRO A 26 16.82 20.18 -20.71
N ASP A 27 16.74 21.44 -20.25
CA ASP A 27 16.00 22.53 -20.92
C ASP A 27 14.51 22.16 -21.18
N VAL A 28 13.83 21.58 -20.18
CA VAL A 28 12.40 21.20 -20.26
C VAL A 28 11.50 22.14 -19.43
N ASP A 29 10.32 22.43 -19.95
CA ASP A 29 9.23 23.13 -19.26
C ASP A 29 8.06 22.16 -19.09
N VAL A 30 7.81 21.73 -17.85
CA VAL A 30 6.79 20.73 -17.50
C VAL A 30 5.57 21.43 -16.91
N THR A 31 4.43 21.28 -17.56
CA THR A 31 3.12 21.76 -17.06
C THR A 31 2.27 20.58 -16.61
N VAL A 32 1.78 20.61 -15.37
CA VAL A 32 0.78 19.63 -14.89
C VAL A 32 -0.62 20.21 -15.09
N ILE A 33 -1.49 19.45 -15.77
CA ILE A 33 -2.88 19.82 -16.04
C ILE A 33 -3.78 18.78 -15.38
N ALA A 34 -4.64 19.20 -14.47
CA ALA A 34 -5.56 18.28 -13.80
C ALA A 34 -6.87 18.99 -13.44
N GLU A 35 -7.97 18.22 -13.42
CA GLU A 35 -9.25 18.67 -12.90
C GLU A 35 -9.23 18.76 -11.36
N ASN A 36 -8.56 17.80 -10.71
CA ASN A 36 -8.43 17.71 -9.26
C ASN A 36 -6.96 17.62 -8.83
N PHE A 37 -6.65 18.26 -7.70
CA PHE A 37 -5.35 18.21 -7.01
C PHE A 37 -5.58 17.71 -5.58
N THR A 38 -4.50 17.40 -4.86
CA THR A 38 -4.56 17.11 -3.42
C THR A 38 -5.36 18.20 -2.68
N PRO A 39 -6.32 17.84 -1.81
CA PRO A 39 -6.59 16.51 -1.26
C PRO A 39 -7.73 15.74 -1.96
N HIS A 40 -7.97 15.98 -3.26
CA HIS A 40 -9.12 15.46 -4.01
C HIS A 40 -8.74 14.47 -5.12
N THR A 41 -7.65 13.73 -4.96
CA THR A 41 -7.22 12.66 -5.86
C THR A 41 -7.46 11.29 -5.23
N THR A 42 -7.47 10.24 -6.05
CA THR A 42 -7.51 8.85 -5.56
C THR A 42 -6.33 8.53 -4.62
N GLY A 43 -5.18 9.18 -4.79
CA GLY A 43 -4.02 9.00 -3.93
C GLY A 43 -4.25 9.50 -2.49
N ASP A 44 -5.09 10.52 -2.31
CA ASP A 44 -5.36 11.13 -1.00
C ASP A 44 -6.23 10.24 -0.09
N VAL A 45 -6.86 9.20 -0.66
CA VAL A 45 -7.67 8.22 0.05
C VAL A 45 -7.07 6.81 0.04
N ALA A 46 -5.86 6.65 -0.51
CA ALA A 46 -5.16 5.36 -0.52
C ALA A 46 -4.75 4.93 0.90
N GLY A 47 -4.67 3.61 1.13
CA GLY A 47 -4.29 3.05 2.43
C GLY A 47 -2.85 3.39 2.87
N GLY A 48 -1.95 3.72 1.92
CA GLY A 48 -0.58 4.14 2.23
C GLY A 48 0.39 3.01 2.58
N PHE A 49 -0.03 1.74 2.45
CA PHE A 49 0.84 0.58 2.59
C PHE A 49 1.53 0.25 1.26
N PHE A 50 2.80 -0.17 1.33
CA PHE A 50 3.55 -0.63 0.17
C PHE A 50 3.47 -2.16 0.08
N GLU A 51 2.53 -2.65 -0.73
CA GLU A 51 2.32 -4.08 -1.00
C GLU A 51 2.32 -4.36 -2.51
N PRO A 52 3.35 -5.02 -3.02
CA PRO A 52 3.33 -5.54 -4.39
C PRO A 52 2.29 -6.64 -4.57
N TYR A 53 1.51 -6.58 -5.64
CA TYR A 53 0.61 -7.64 -6.10
C TYR A 53 0.89 -8.01 -7.55
N LEU A 54 0.46 -9.21 -7.96
CA LEU A 54 0.53 -9.63 -9.36
C LEU A 54 -0.49 -8.83 -10.18
N VAL A 55 -0.04 -8.31 -11.32
CA VAL A 55 -0.87 -7.53 -12.24
C VAL A 55 -1.00 -8.31 -13.53
N GLU A 56 -2.24 -8.58 -13.94
CA GLU A 56 -2.53 -9.23 -15.21
C GLU A 56 -1.93 -8.44 -16.38
N GLY A 57 -1.25 -9.12 -17.29
CA GLY A 57 -0.62 -8.51 -18.46
C GLY A 57 0.76 -7.88 -18.19
N VAL A 58 1.27 -7.92 -16.95
CA VAL A 58 2.63 -7.49 -16.62
C VAL A 58 3.46 -8.70 -16.20
N SER A 59 4.67 -8.83 -16.75
CA SER A 59 5.56 -9.94 -16.38
C SER A 59 6.01 -9.84 -14.91
N ASN A 60 6.23 -10.99 -14.26
CA ASN A 60 6.73 -11.03 -12.89
C ASN A 60 8.08 -10.31 -12.73
N ASP A 61 8.95 -10.40 -13.74
CA ASP A 61 10.25 -9.73 -13.72
C ASP A 61 10.08 -8.21 -13.76
N THR A 62 9.20 -7.69 -14.62
CA THR A 62 8.87 -6.26 -14.68
C THR A 62 8.29 -5.77 -13.34
N LEU A 63 7.33 -6.49 -12.77
CA LEU A 63 6.74 -6.14 -11.48
C LEU A 63 7.79 -6.13 -10.38
N ARG A 64 8.65 -7.15 -10.34
CA ARG A 64 9.74 -7.23 -9.37
C ARG A 64 10.69 -6.05 -9.50
N THR A 65 11.11 -5.71 -10.71
CA THR A 65 11.98 -4.56 -10.97
C THR A 65 11.36 -3.28 -10.44
N TRP A 66 10.12 -2.97 -10.83
CA TRP A 66 9.45 -1.74 -10.38
C TRP A 66 9.29 -1.68 -8.87
N CYS A 67 8.96 -2.80 -8.22
CA CYS A 67 8.78 -2.82 -6.78
C CYS A 67 10.10 -2.62 -6.02
N VAL A 68 11.17 -3.28 -6.45
CA VAL A 68 12.50 -3.14 -5.83
C VAL A 68 13.03 -1.72 -6.01
N GLU A 69 12.97 -1.19 -7.23
CA GLU A 69 13.43 0.19 -7.51
C GLU A 69 12.64 1.24 -6.72
N THR A 70 11.32 1.06 -6.60
CA THR A 70 10.47 1.97 -5.82
C THR A 70 10.79 1.88 -4.33
N PHE A 71 10.97 0.67 -3.80
CA PHE A 71 11.33 0.46 -2.40
C PHE A 71 12.69 1.08 -2.06
N ASP A 72 13.69 0.89 -2.92
CA ASP A 72 15.01 1.48 -2.75
C ASP A 72 14.96 3.01 -2.84
N PHE A 73 14.16 3.56 -3.76
CA PHE A 73 13.91 5.00 -3.83
C PHE A 73 13.32 5.56 -2.53
N TYR A 74 12.27 4.92 -2.00
CA TYR A 74 11.66 5.30 -0.71
C TYR A 74 12.66 5.23 0.45
N ARG A 75 13.44 4.15 0.51
CA ARG A 75 14.47 3.97 1.54
C ARG A 75 15.54 5.05 1.47
N ASN A 76 15.94 5.47 0.27
CA ASN A 76 16.88 6.58 0.09
C ASN A 76 16.28 7.92 0.53
N LEU A 77 15.02 8.20 0.22
CA LEU A 77 14.35 9.42 0.68
C LEU A 77 14.34 9.52 2.21
N GLN A 78 14.07 8.42 2.92
CA GLN A 78 14.06 8.40 4.40
C GLN A 78 15.43 8.69 5.04
N GLN A 79 16.53 8.51 4.30
CA GLN A 79 17.85 8.89 4.78
C GLN A 79 18.08 10.41 4.68
N MET A 80 17.35 11.09 3.79
CA MET A 80 17.55 12.51 3.47
C MET A 80 16.56 13.44 4.18
N TYR A 81 15.35 12.95 4.47
CA TYR A 81 14.28 13.75 5.05
C TYR A 81 13.59 13.01 6.20
N SER A 82 12.98 13.77 7.12
CA SER A 82 12.20 13.19 8.20
C SER A 82 10.90 12.57 7.70
N SER A 83 10.43 11.50 8.37
CA SER A 83 9.22 10.77 8.01
C SER A 83 7.99 11.68 7.91
N ASN A 84 7.87 12.67 8.80
CA ASN A 84 6.74 13.61 8.83
C ASN A 84 6.70 14.52 7.60
N ALA A 85 7.86 14.91 7.06
CA ALA A 85 7.93 15.76 5.87
C ALA A 85 7.62 14.98 4.59
N LEU A 86 8.00 13.69 4.55
CA LEU A 86 7.80 12.83 3.39
C LEU A 86 6.44 12.13 3.36
N GLY A 87 5.79 11.97 4.51
CA GLY A 87 4.66 11.05 4.65
C GLY A 87 5.06 9.58 4.50
N LEU A 88 6.32 9.24 4.82
CA LEU A 88 6.89 7.90 4.61
C LEU A 88 7.54 7.39 5.89
N VAL A 89 7.09 6.25 6.40
CA VAL A 89 7.59 5.65 7.64
C VAL A 89 7.79 4.14 7.48
N VAL A 90 8.89 3.61 8.02
CA VAL A 90 9.04 2.16 8.24
C VAL A 90 8.46 1.86 9.61
N THR A 91 7.46 1.00 9.65
CA THR A 91 6.84 0.55 10.90
C THR A 91 6.61 -0.96 10.87
N SER A 92 6.49 -1.55 12.06
CA SER A 92 6.14 -2.95 12.20
C SER A 92 4.73 -3.20 11.65
N VAL A 93 4.59 -4.30 10.91
CA VAL A 93 3.31 -4.81 10.42
C VAL A 93 3.06 -6.15 11.10
N TYR A 94 1.89 -6.29 11.72
CA TYR A 94 1.43 -7.54 12.32
C TYR A 94 0.30 -8.09 11.45
N GLU A 95 0.57 -9.21 10.77
CA GLU A 95 -0.44 -9.92 9.99
C GLU A 95 -1.07 -11.03 10.83
N LEU A 96 -2.36 -10.89 11.06
CA LEU A 96 -3.21 -11.82 11.79
C LEU A 96 -3.95 -12.68 10.77
N GLY A 97 -3.33 -13.78 10.33
CA GLY A 97 -3.93 -14.72 9.40
C GLY A 97 -4.85 -15.74 10.09
N GLU A 98 -5.91 -16.17 9.38
CA GLU A 98 -6.63 -17.41 9.68
C GLU A 98 -5.92 -18.64 9.07
N GLU A 99 -4.97 -18.46 8.13
CA GLU A 99 -4.16 -19.55 7.61
C GLU A 99 -3.02 -19.89 8.57
N ALA A 100 -3.17 -21.04 9.22
CA ALA A 100 -2.09 -21.67 9.92
C ALA A 100 -1.11 -22.26 8.90
N PHE A 101 0.15 -21.81 8.91
CA PHE A 101 1.28 -22.62 8.48
C PHE A 101 1.33 -23.87 9.39
N LEU A 102 0.47 -24.85 9.16
CA LEU A 102 0.55 -26.12 9.86
C LEU A 102 1.61 -26.96 9.15
N ALA A 103 2.80 -27.02 9.73
CA ALA A 103 3.68 -28.16 9.51
C ALA A 103 2.87 -29.46 9.79
N THR A 104 3.03 -30.48 8.96
CA THR A 104 2.14 -31.65 8.91
C THR A 104 2.32 -32.67 10.05
N GLU A 105 2.74 -32.26 11.25
CA GLU A 105 3.03 -33.17 12.37
C GLU A 105 2.57 -32.59 13.72
N TYR A 106 1.29 -32.78 14.07
CA TYR A 106 0.78 -32.47 15.41
C TYR A 106 -0.16 -33.58 15.91
N ASP A 107 0.02 -34.01 17.16
CA ASP A 107 -0.85 -35.01 17.81
C ASP A 107 -2.20 -34.43 18.27
N VAL A 108 -2.26 -33.11 18.52
CA VAL A 108 -3.47 -32.38 18.94
C VAL A 108 -3.53 -31.04 18.23
N VAL A 109 -4.69 -30.71 17.67
CA VAL A 109 -4.97 -29.41 17.05
C VAL A 109 -6.12 -28.73 17.81
N VAL A 110 -5.91 -27.47 18.21
CA VAL A 110 -6.95 -26.62 18.81
C VAL A 110 -7.41 -25.61 17.74
N ASN A 111 -8.64 -25.76 17.25
CA ASN A 111 -9.19 -24.93 16.17
C ASN A 111 -9.74 -23.59 16.70
N CYS A 112 -9.07 -22.49 16.36
CA CYS A 112 -9.45 -21.11 16.72
C CYS A 112 -9.67 -20.20 15.49
N SER A 113 -10.06 -20.77 14.35
CA SER A 113 -10.05 -20.15 13.01
C SER A 113 -11.18 -19.14 12.69
N GLY A 114 -11.80 -18.51 13.69
CA GLY A 114 -12.75 -17.42 13.45
C GLY A 114 -13.89 -17.78 12.49
N VAL A 115 -14.07 -16.98 11.43
CA VAL A 115 -15.13 -17.21 10.42
C VAL A 115 -14.77 -18.40 9.52
N GLY A 116 -13.47 -18.65 9.32
CA GLY A 116 -12.94 -19.82 8.63
C GLY A 116 -13.37 -21.17 9.22
N ALA A 117 -13.80 -21.19 10.49
CA ALA A 117 -14.38 -22.37 11.12
C ALA A 117 -15.59 -22.92 10.35
N ARG A 118 -16.37 -22.05 9.69
CA ARG A 118 -17.51 -22.43 8.83
C ARG A 118 -17.13 -23.51 7.81
N THR A 119 -15.90 -23.47 7.30
CA THR A 119 -15.44 -24.36 6.24
C THR A 119 -14.59 -25.50 6.80
N LEU A 120 -13.73 -25.22 7.78
CA LEU A 120 -12.79 -26.20 8.36
C LEU A 120 -13.51 -27.27 9.20
N VAL A 121 -14.56 -26.90 9.91
CA VAL A 121 -15.48 -27.81 10.58
C VAL A 121 -16.88 -27.33 10.25
N PRO A 122 -17.57 -27.92 9.26
CA PRO A 122 -18.79 -27.35 8.67
C PRO A 122 -19.84 -26.88 9.69
N ASP A 123 -19.77 -25.60 10.06
CA ASP A 123 -20.68 -24.95 11.01
C ASP A 123 -21.41 -23.81 10.28
N PRO A 124 -22.65 -24.05 9.81
CA PRO A 124 -23.39 -23.08 9.03
C PRO A 124 -23.86 -21.87 9.86
N LEU A 125 -23.74 -21.89 11.19
CA LEU A 125 -24.11 -20.77 12.06
C LEU A 125 -23.05 -19.66 12.06
N VAL A 126 -21.85 -19.97 11.59
CA VAL A 126 -20.77 -18.98 11.43
C VAL A 126 -21.00 -18.20 10.12
N ILE A 127 -21.23 -16.89 10.22
CA ILE A 127 -21.48 -16.00 9.07
C ILE A 127 -20.58 -14.74 9.12
N PRO A 128 -20.05 -14.28 7.97
CA PRO A 128 -19.24 -13.07 7.91
C PRO A 128 -20.10 -11.81 8.03
N VAL A 129 -19.55 -10.75 8.65
CA VAL A 129 -20.10 -9.38 8.67
C VAL A 129 -19.17 -8.47 7.86
N ARG A 130 -19.73 -7.60 7.01
CA ARG A 130 -19.00 -6.79 5.99
C ARG A 130 -18.36 -5.52 6.58
N GLY A 131 -17.16 -5.18 6.13
CA GLY A 131 -16.35 -4.04 6.61
C GLY A 131 -16.62 -2.66 5.97
N GLN A 132 -16.44 -1.62 6.79
CA GLN A 132 -16.40 -0.19 6.47
C GLN A 132 -15.09 0.41 6.99
N THR A 133 -14.61 1.51 6.39
CA THR A 133 -13.43 2.24 6.89
C THR A 133 -13.85 3.42 7.78
N ILE A 134 -13.14 3.63 8.88
CA ILE A 134 -13.38 4.74 9.83
C ILE A 134 -12.04 5.37 10.19
N ARG A 135 -11.97 6.70 10.10
CA ARG A 135 -10.81 7.46 10.61
C ARG A 135 -11.04 7.80 12.08
N VAL A 136 -10.14 7.38 12.96
CA VAL A 136 -10.19 7.66 14.41
C VAL A 136 -8.93 8.36 14.87
N GLN A 137 -9.01 9.10 15.99
CA GLN A 137 -7.83 9.64 16.67
C GLN A 137 -7.36 8.62 17.72
N ALA A 138 -6.34 7.83 17.36
CA ALA A 138 -5.78 6.79 18.23
C ALA A 138 -4.23 6.85 18.23
N PRO A 139 -3.62 7.91 18.81
CA PRO A 139 -2.16 8.14 18.75
C PRO A 139 -1.32 7.06 19.45
N TRP A 140 -1.95 6.20 20.26
CA TRP A 140 -1.28 5.06 20.91
C TRP A 140 -1.10 3.85 19.99
N ILE A 141 -1.75 3.82 18.82
CA ILE A 141 -1.51 2.80 17.81
C ILE A 141 -0.34 3.26 16.94
N THR A 142 0.77 2.52 16.99
CA THR A 142 2.04 2.90 16.32
C THR A 142 2.50 1.89 15.27
N SER A 143 1.77 0.77 15.13
CA SER A 143 2.08 -0.31 14.19
C SER A 143 0.86 -0.64 13.34
N VAL A 144 1.10 -1.16 12.14
CA VAL A 144 0.04 -1.63 11.26
C VAL A 144 -0.42 -3.01 11.74
N VAL A 145 -1.72 -3.22 11.80
CA VAL A 145 -2.32 -4.54 12.04
C VAL A 145 -3.17 -4.89 10.83
N VAL A 146 -2.90 -6.04 10.21
CA VAL A 146 -3.68 -6.59 9.10
C VAL A 146 -4.35 -7.87 9.60
N ALA A 147 -5.63 -8.06 9.31
CA ALA A 147 -6.40 -9.24 9.70
C ALA A 147 -7.36 -9.60 8.57
N GLY A 148 -6.92 -10.49 7.66
CA GLY A 148 -7.64 -10.74 6.41
C GLY A 148 -7.88 -9.44 5.63
N ASP A 149 -9.14 -9.16 5.29
CA ASP A 149 -9.55 -7.95 4.56
C ASP A 149 -9.55 -6.66 5.40
N TYR A 150 -9.20 -6.73 6.69
CA TYR A 150 -9.25 -5.61 7.62
C TYR A 150 -7.85 -5.12 7.96
N TYR A 151 -7.68 -3.80 8.07
CA TYR A 151 -6.42 -3.22 8.52
C TYR A 151 -6.61 -2.00 9.41
N ILE A 152 -5.66 -1.82 10.34
CA ILE A 152 -5.49 -0.61 11.15
C ILE A 152 -4.14 -0.03 10.75
N ILE A 153 -4.16 1.20 10.22
CA ILE A 153 -2.95 1.90 9.80
C ILE A 153 -2.78 3.12 10.71
N PRO A 154 -1.65 3.21 11.44
CA PRO A 154 -1.33 4.39 12.24
C PRO A 154 -1.07 5.58 11.32
N LYS A 155 -1.51 6.76 11.73
CA LYS A 155 -1.33 8.00 10.99
C LYS A 155 -0.15 8.80 11.53
#